data_AF-A0AAE1TGS1-F1
#
_entry.id   AF-A0AAE1TGS1-F1
#
_cell.length_a   1.000
_cell.length_b   1.000
_cell.length_c   1.000
_cell.angle_alpha   90.00
_cell.angle_beta   90.00
_cell.angle_gamma   90.00
#
_symmetry.space_group_name_H-M   'P 1'
#
loop_
_entity.id
_entity.type
_entity.pdbx_description
1 polymer ?
#
loop_
_entity_poly.entity_id
_entity_poly.type
_entity_poly.pdbx_seq_one_letter_code
_entity_poly.pdbx_strand_id
1 'polypeptide(L)'
;MASFTSYSTISTPFSLTASRTLHNPVFPVYTSLALLNPTLAASSSSSLRIHKELKGQNSYLLPKIQCVQETKATPITKDLWETSILNSETPVLVEFYASWCGPCRMVHRLIDEIATDYTGRLKCFVLNTDTDLEIAETYEIKAVPVVLLFKNGQKCDTVIGTMPKEFYVAAIERLLKP
;
A
#
# COMPACT_ATOMS: atom_id res chain seq x y z
N MET A 1 53.32 42.50 32.93
CA MET A 1 53.81 41.12 33.11
C MET A 1 52.67 40.21 32.67
N ALA A 2 52.54 39.88 31.38
CA ALA A 2 53.15 38.72 30.70
C ALA A 2 52.76 37.40 31.44
N SER A 3 52.10 36.40 30.86
CA SER A 3 52.28 35.86 29.51
C SER A 3 51.07 35.04 29.02
N PHE A 4 50.91 35.04 27.70
CA PHE A 4 50.18 34.10 26.87
C PHE A 4 50.57 32.63 27.13
N THR A 5 49.61 31.71 27.04
CA THR A 5 49.84 30.35 26.54
C THR A 5 48.74 29.99 25.54
N SER A 6 49.13 29.17 24.57
CA SER A 6 48.63 29.17 23.20
C SER A 6 48.46 27.74 22.69
N TYR A 7 47.65 27.59 21.63
CA TYR A 7 47.66 26.50 20.63
C TYR A 7 47.11 25.11 21.08
N SER A 8 46.35 24.33 20.29
CA SER A 8 46.11 24.29 18.84
C SER A 8 44.75 23.67 18.48
N THR A 9 44.12 24.24 17.46
CA THR A 9 43.01 23.68 16.67
C THR A 9 43.56 22.64 15.69
N ILE A 10 42.98 21.44 15.63
CA ILE A 10 43.29 20.45 14.59
C ILE A 10 42.25 20.59 13.47
N SER A 11 42.67 21.25 12.41
CA SER A 11 42.08 21.20 11.08
C SER A 11 42.73 20.07 10.29
N THR A 12 41.93 19.27 9.58
CA THR A 12 42.43 18.46 8.47
C THR A 12 41.61 18.77 7.22
N PRO A 13 42.24 19.29 6.15
CA PRO A 13 41.62 19.38 4.84
C PRO A 13 42.07 18.17 4.01
N PHE A 14 41.13 17.31 3.61
CA PHE A 14 41.37 16.35 2.55
C PHE A 14 40.71 16.88 1.27
N SER A 15 41.54 17.49 0.42
CA SER A 15 41.19 17.82 -0.96
C SER A 15 42.08 16.97 -1.85
N LEU A 16 41.52 16.36 -2.89
CA LEU A 16 42.00 16.38 -4.28
C LEU A 16 41.23 15.34 -5.13
N THR A 17 40.39 15.89 -6.00
CA THR A 17 40.23 15.59 -7.44
C THR A 17 40.60 14.22 -8.00
N ALA A 18 39.62 13.59 -8.66
CA ALA A 18 39.84 12.86 -9.90
C ALA A 18 38.61 12.98 -10.83
N SER A 19 38.72 13.83 -11.84
CA SER A 19 37.89 13.79 -13.05
C SER A 19 38.34 12.62 -13.92
N ARG A 20 37.41 11.85 -14.51
CA ARG A 20 37.48 11.42 -15.92
C ARG A 20 36.26 10.58 -16.35
N THR A 21 35.64 11.09 -17.42
CA THR A 21 35.11 10.39 -18.60
C THR A 21 33.93 9.43 -18.45
N LEU A 22 32.77 9.93 -18.89
CA LEU A 22 31.90 9.35 -19.93
C LEU A 22 32.36 7.99 -20.48
N HIS A 23 31.56 6.96 -20.24
CA HIS A 23 31.21 6.03 -21.32
C HIS A 23 29.86 5.35 -21.07
N ASN A 24 29.02 5.48 -22.09
CA ASN A 24 27.66 4.98 -22.21
C ASN A 24 27.71 3.48 -22.56
N PRO A 25 27.07 2.55 -21.83
CA PRO A 25 26.89 1.20 -22.32
C PRO A 25 25.59 1.11 -23.15
N VAL A 26 25.79 1.01 -24.46
CA VAL A 26 24.78 0.70 -25.48
C VAL A 26 24.22 -0.70 -25.23
N PHE A 27 22.90 -0.80 -25.07
CA PHE A 27 22.18 -2.08 -25.01
C PHE A 27 22.17 -2.74 -26.40
N PRO A 28 22.54 -4.02 -26.54
CA PRO A 28 22.48 -4.72 -27.81
C PRO A 28 21.03 -5.10 -28.13
N VAL A 29 20.57 -4.61 -29.28
CA VAL A 29 19.32 -4.98 -29.94
C VAL A 29 19.43 -6.42 -30.42
N TYR A 30 18.61 -7.32 -29.87
CA TYR A 30 18.51 -8.70 -30.35
C TYR A 30 17.47 -8.77 -31.49
N THR A 31 17.96 -8.68 -32.72
CA THR A 31 17.21 -9.01 -33.93
C THR A 31 17.20 -10.53 -34.12
N SER A 32 16.02 -11.16 -34.05
CA SER A 32 15.85 -12.53 -34.55
C SER A 32 14.69 -12.57 -35.55
N LEU A 33 15.09 -12.53 -36.81
CA LEU A 33 14.29 -12.87 -37.98
C LEU A 33 14.10 -14.39 -38.00
N ALA A 34 12.87 -14.85 -37.80
CA ALA A 34 12.47 -16.20 -38.19
C ALA A 34 11.62 -16.11 -39.45
N LEU A 35 12.13 -16.76 -40.49
CA LEU A 35 11.65 -16.82 -41.86
C LEU A 35 10.46 -17.79 -41.99
N LEU A 36 9.46 -17.36 -42.79
CA LEU A 36 8.82 -18.04 -43.92
C LEU A 36 8.57 -19.56 -43.86
N ASN A 37 7.31 -19.97 -44.11
CA ASN A 37 6.86 -20.81 -45.26
C ASN A 37 5.38 -21.29 -45.05
N PRO A 38 4.70 -21.93 -46.03
CA PRO A 38 3.94 -21.26 -47.08
C PRO A 38 2.48 -21.79 -47.23
N THR A 39 1.78 -21.13 -48.15
CA THR A 39 0.51 -21.39 -48.83
C THR A 39 0.08 -22.85 -49.10
N LEU A 40 -1.22 -23.12 -48.92
CA LEU A 40 -2.20 -23.91 -49.73
C LEU A 40 -3.28 -24.48 -48.77
N ALA A 41 -4.57 -24.60 -49.05
CA ALA A 41 -5.32 -24.60 -50.31
C ALA A 41 -6.79 -24.22 -50.04
N ALA A 42 -7.43 -23.68 -51.07
CA ALA A 42 -8.87 -23.47 -51.17
C ALA A 42 -9.61 -24.76 -51.61
N SER A 43 -10.95 -24.67 -51.59
CA SER A 43 -11.99 -25.59 -52.10
C SER A 43 -12.74 -26.31 -50.98
N SER A 44 -14.06 -26.53 -51.00
CA SER A 44 -15.16 -26.11 -51.85
C SER A 44 -16.45 -26.55 -51.13
N SER A 45 -17.52 -25.82 -51.37
CA SER A 45 -18.90 -26.02 -50.91
C SER A 45 -19.37 -27.48 -50.88
N SER A 46 -20.12 -27.87 -49.84
CA SER A 46 -21.24 -28.82 -49.93
C SER A 46 -22.08 -28.83 -48.64
N SER A 47 -23.29 -28.31 -48.79
CA SER A 47 -24.54 -28.64 -48.07
C SER A 47 -24.49 -29.85 -47.13
N LEU A 48 -24.85 -29.65 -45.85
CA LEU A 48 -25.76 -30.53 -45.11
C LEU A 48 -26.41 -29.74 -43.95
N ARG A 49 -27.72 -29.45 -44.07
CA ARG A 49 -28.60 -29.27 -42.92
C ARG A 49 -28.91 -30.66 -42.38
N ILE A 50 -28.55 -30.97 -41.13
CA ILE A 50 -29.35 -31.83 -40.23
C ILE A 50 -29.18 -31.29 -38.81
N HIS A 51 -30.31 -30.91 -38.23
CA HIS A 51 -30.45 -30.52 -36.83
C HIS A 51 -30.10 -31.71 -35.95
N LYS A 52 -29.13 -31.54 -35.04
CA LYS A 52 -28.95 -32.44 -33.91
C LYS A 52 -29.01 -31.63 -32.63
N GLU A 53 -30.21 -31.62 -32.07
CA GLU A 53 -30.51 -31.27 -30.69
C GLU A 53 -29.50 -31.96 -29.76
N LEU A 54 -28.57 -31.18 -29.19
CA LEU A 54 -27.65 -31.67 -28.17
C LEU A 54 -27.74 -30.76 -26.95
N LYS A 55 -28.52 -31.28 -25.99
CA LYS A 55 -28.19 -31.37 -24.57
C LYS A 55 -27.48 -30.17 -23.95
N GLY A 56 -28.20 -29.54 -23.03
CA GLY A 56 -27.63 -29.22 -21.73
C GLY A 56 -26.79 -27.96 -21.72
N GLN A 57 -27.44 -26.81 -21.84
CA GLN A 57 -26.91 -25.61 -21.19
C GLN A 57 -27.33 -25.69 -19.72
N ASN A 58 -26.59 -26.51 -18.97
CA ASN A 58 -26.38 -26.21 -17.56
C ASN A 58 -25.58 -24.91 -17.58
N SER A 59 -26.30 -23.79 -17.62
CA SER A 59 -25.72 -22.46 -17.62
C SER A 59 -24.81 -22.43 -16.39
N TYR A 60 -23.55 -22.17 -16.67
CA TYR A 60 -22.52 -21.90 -15.68
C TYR A 60 -23.03 -20.68 -14.89
N LEU A 61 -23.83 -20.97 -13.86
CA LEU A 61 -24.07 -20.07 -12.76
C LEU A 61 -22.73 -19.93 -12.08
N LEU A 62 -21.89 -19.07 -12.66
CA LEU A 62 -20.84 -18.42 -11.90
C LEU A 62 -21.58 -17.86 -10.69
N PRO A 63 -21.23 -18.29 -9.46
CA PRO A 63 -21.59 -17.50 -8.30
C PRO A 63 -21.08 -16.13 -8.64
N LYS A 64 -21.97 -15.14 -8.69
CA LYS A 64 -21.57 -13.75 -8.77
C LYS A 64 -20.85 -13.51 -7.46
N ILE A 65 -19.55 -13.81 -7.42
CA ILE A 65 -18.66 -13.44 -6.32
C ILE A 65 -18.59 -11.93 -6.43
N GLN A 66 -19.62 -11.31 -5.89
CA GLN A 66 -19.70 -9.89 -5.72
C GLN A 66 -18.72 -9.62 -4.59
N CYS A 67 -17.49 -9.31 -4.97
CA CYS A 67 -16.40 -8.90 -4.10
C CYS A 67 -16.71 -7.48 -3.58
N VAL A 68 -17.84 -7.32 -2.92
CA VAL A 68 -18.23 -6.11 -2.21
C VAL A 68 -18.07 -6.48 -0.75
N GLN A 69 -16.86 -6.30 -0.24
CA GLN A 69 -16.62 -6.45 1.19
C GLN A 69 -17.27 -5.25 1.87
N GLU A 70 -18.20 -5.55 2.77
CA GLU A 70 -18.74 -4.60 3.72
C GLU A 70 -17.61 -4.27 4.70
N THR A 71 -17.17 -3.01 4.69
CA THR A 71 -15.97 -2.54 5.41
C THR A 71 -16.29 -2.42 6.89
N LYS A 72 -15.52 -3.08 7.75
CA LYS A 72 -15.73 -3.08 9.20
C LYS A 72 -15.05 -1.91 9.89
N ALA A 73 -13.95 -1.41 9.33
CA ALA A 73 -13.33 -0.18 9.79
C ALA A 73 -14.20 1.03 9.46
N THR A 74 -14.43 1.89 10.45
CA THR A 74 -15.36 3.03 10.31
C THR A 74 -14.66 4.20 9.61
N PRO A 75 -15.22 4.80 8.55
CA PRO A 75 -14.67 6.02 7.98
C PRO A 75 -14.81 7.18 8.97
N ILE A 76 -13.77 8.00 9.08
CA ILE A 76 -13.74 9.16 9.98
C ILE A 76 -13.33 10.44 9.24
N THR A 77 -13.89 11.55 9.68
CA THR A 77 -13.59 12.90 9.20
C THR A 77 -12.96 13.73 10.32
N LYS A 78 -12.48 14.93 9.96
CA LYS A 78 -11.88 15.87 10.90
C LYS A 78 -12.72 16.17 12.14
N ASP A 79 -14.02 16.37 11.98
CA ASP A 79 -14.91 16.79 13.06
C ASP A 79 -15.00 15.76 14.20
N LEU A 80 -14.77 14.48 13.88
CA LEU A 80 -14.85 13.37 14.83
C LEU A 80 -13.47 12.94 15.38
N TRP A 81 -12.39 13.54 14.89
CA TRP A 81 -11.02 13.13 15.20
C TRP A 81 -10.73 13.21 16.71
N GLU A 82 -11.02 14.36 17.31
CA GLU A 82 -10.74 14.60 18.74
C GLU A 82 -11.51 13.62 19.62
N THR A 83 -12.81 13.48 19.41
CA THR A 83 -13.67 12.61 20.23
C THR A 83 -13.37 11.12 20.03
N SER A 84 -13.14 10.68 18.80
CA SER A 84 -13.06 9.25 18.47
C SER A 84 -11.66 8.67 18.60
N ILE A 85 -10.62 9.50 18.47
CA ILE A 85 -9.22 9.07 18.46
C ILE A 85 -8.48 9.61 19.68
N LEU A 86 -8.49 10.93 19.88
CA LEU A 86 -7.70 11.54 20.97
C LEU A 86 -8.30 11.24 22.34
N ASN A 87 -9.63 11.28 22.46
CA ASN A 87 -10.35 11.03 23.71
C ASN A 87 -10.81 9.58 23.89
N SER A 88 -10.31 8.64 23.07
CA SER A 88 -10.71 7.24 23.18
C SER A 88 -10.01 6.53 24.33
N GLU A 89 -10.80 5.94 25.22
CA GLU A 89 -10.33 5.04 26.28
C GLU A 89 -9.78 3.71 25.72
N THR A 90 -10.36 3.25 24.61
CA THR A 90 -9.89 2.07 23.89
C THR A 90 -8.76 2.48 22.93
N PRO A 91 -7.67 1.70 22.83
CA PRO A 91 -6.65 1.90 21.81
C PRO A 91 -7.25 1.96 20.41
N VAL A 92 -6.64 2.76 19.54
CA VAL A 92 -7.17 3.08 18.22
C VAL A 92 -6.14 2.82 17.13
N LEU A 93 -6.58 2.27 16.02
CA LEU A 93 -5.84 2.14 14.78
C LEU A 93 -6.52 2.99 13.70
N VAL A 94 -5.73 3.76 12.95
CA VAL A 94 -6.23 4.61 11.86
C VAL A 94 -5.46 4.32 10.58
N GLU A 95 -6.15 3.86 9.54
CA GLU A 95 -5.61 3.73 8.19
C GLU A 95 -5.79 5.04 7.41
N PHE A 96 -4.69 5.61 6.94
CA PHE A 96 -4.66 6.74 6.02
C PHE A 96 -4.56 6.19 4.59
N TYR A 97 -5.56 6.50 3.77
CA TYR A 97 -5.67 6.03 2.39
C TYR A 97 -6.07 7.16 1.45
N ALA A 98 -6.02 6.89 0.15
CA ALA A 98 -6.58 7.75 -0.88
C ALA A 98 -7.39 6.93 -1.90
N SER A 99 -8.37 7.56 -2.54
CA SER A 99 -9.30 6.88 -3.46
C SER A 99 -8.62 6.26 -4.69
N TRP A 100 -7.53 6.88 -5.13
CA TRP A 100 -6.69 6.48 -6.26
C TRP A 100 -5.57 5.49 -5.88
N CYS A 101 -5.41 5.17 -4.59
CA CYS A 101 -4.36 4.30 -4.10
C CYS A 101 -4.73 2.81 -4.28
N GLY A 102 -4.17 2.17 -5.31
CA GLY A 102 -4.32 0.73 -5.55
C GLY A 102 -3.90 -0.15 -4.36
N PRO A 103 -2.66 0.00 -3.83
CA PRO A 103 -2.17 -0.81 -2.71
C PRO A 103 -3.00 -0.69 -1.42
N CYS A 104 -3.67 0.43 -1.21
CA CYS A 104 -4.52 0.66 -0.03
C CYS A 104 -5.69 -0.34 0.03
N ARG A 105 -6.19 -0.84 -1.12
CA ARG A 105 -7.25 -1.87 -1.14
C ARG A 105 -6.84 -3.16 -0.43
N MET A 106 -5.55 -3.51 -0.46
CA MET A 106 -5.06 -4.69 0.27
C MET A 106 -5.01 -4.42 1.77
N VAL A 107 -4.50 -3.25 2.16
CA VAL A 107 -4.39 -2.85 3.57
C VAL A 107 -5.77 -2.79 4.21
N HIS A 108 -6.76 -2.22 3.52
CA HIS A 108 -8.14 -2.17 4.00
C HIS A 108 -8.70 -3.54 4.41
N ARG A 109 -8.42 -4.59 3.62
CA ARG A 109 -8.83 -5.98 3.95
C ARG A 109 -8.15 -6.49 5.21
N LEU A 110 -6.86 -6.22 5.36
CA LEU A 110 -6.11 -6.60 6.56
C LEU A 110 -6.65 -5.87 7.78
N ILE A 111 -6.99 -4.58 7.64
CA ILE A 111 -7.57 -3.78 8.73
C ILE A 111 -8.97 -4.28 9.09
N ASP A 112 -9.81 -4.67 8.13
CA ASP A 112 -11.14 -5.25 8.42
C ASP A 112 -11.06 -6.59 9.16
N GLU A 113 -10.10 -7.44 8.79
CA GLU A 113 -9.80 -8.67 9.52
C GLU A 113 -9.34 -8.36 10.95
N ILE A 114 -8.39 -7.44 11.12
CA ILE A 114 -7.88 -7.00 12.43
C ILE A 114 -9.01 -6.40 13.28
N ALA A 115 -9.87 -5.57 12.70
CA ALA A 115 -11.04 -5.00 13.37
C ALA A 115 -11.98 -6.11 13.89
N THR A 116 -12.02 -7.25 13.21
CA THR A 116 -12.75 -8.44 13.69
C THR A 116 -12.02 -9.14 14.82
N ASP A 117 -10.75 -9.48 14.62
CA ASP A 117 -9.94 -10.24 15.57
C ASP A 117 -9.79 -9.50 16.93
N TYR A 118 -9.80 -8.17 16.91
CA TYR A 118 -9.60 -7.30 18.08
C TYR A 118 -10.88 -6.59 18.56
N THR A 119 -12.06 -7.10 18.19
CA THR A 119 -13.35 -6.52 18.61
C THR A 119 -13.38 -6.29 20.14
N GLY A 120 -13.70 -5.05 20.55
CA GLY A 120 -13.76 -4.65 21.96
C GLY A 120 -12.42 -4.31 22.61
N ARG A 121 -11.28 -4.64 21.99
CA ARG A 121 -9.91 -4.31 22.46
C ARG A 121 -9.25 -3.19 21.66
N LEU A 122 -9.66 -3.03 20.40
CA LEU A 122 -9.12 -2.03 19.47
C LEU A 122 -10.27 -1.43 18.66
N LYS A 123 -10.26 -0.11 18.47
CA LYS A 123 -11.12 0.56 17.49
C LYS A 123 -10.34 0.81 16.20
N CYS A 124 -10.93 0.52 15.05
CA CYS A 124 -10.29 0.71 13.75
C CYS A 124 -11.06 1.75 12.94
N PHE A 125 -10.36 2.75 12.44
CA PHE A 125 -10.91 3.79 11.58
C PHE A 125 -10.11 3.89 10.29
N VAL A 126 -10.75 4.45 9.26
CA VAL A 126 -10.08 4.84 8.02
C VAL A 126 -10.31 6.31 7.73
N LEU A 127 -9.27 6.99 7.26
CA LEU A 127 -9.30 8.40 6.92
C LEU A 127 -8.80 8.58 5.48
N ASN A 128 -9.59 9.28 4.67
CA ASN A 128 -9.21 9.62 3.32
C ASN A 128 -8.39 10.91 3.33
N THR A 129 -7.13 10.83 2.91
CA THR A 129 -6.22 11.99 2.88
C THR A 129 -6.61 13.03 1.84
N ASP A 130 -7.38 12.65 0.81
CA ASP A 130 -7.87 13.58 -0.22
C ASP A 130 -8.92 14.54 0.37
N THR A 131 -9.69 14.11 1.38
CA THR A 131 -10.77 14.90 2.00
C THR A 131 -10.32 15.60 3.28
N ASP A 132 -9.46 14.96 4.06
CA ASP A 132 -9.05 15.43 5.38
C ASP A 132 -7.54 15.75 5.41
N LEU A 133 -7.11 16.60 4.48
CA LEU A 133 -5.70 16.99 4.26
C LEU A 133 -5.03 17.55 5.52
N GLU A 134 -5.73 18.36 6.31
CA GLU A 134 -5.17 19.00 7.52
C GLU A 134 -4.71 17.97 8.57
N ILE A 135 -5.45 16.87 8.71
CA ILE A 135 -5.05 15.79 9.63
C ILE A 135 -3.85 15.05 9.05
N ALA A 136 -3.87 14.76 7.74
CA ALA A 136 -2.74 14.13 7.06
C ALA A 136 -1.46 14.96 7.23
N GLU A 137 -1.53 16.28 7.08
CA GLU A 137 -0.41 17.21 7.30
C GLU A 137 0.07 17.22 8.76
N THR A 138 -0.86 17.26 9.72
CA THR A 138 -0.54 17.24 11.16
C THR A 138 0.27 16.02 11.57
N TYR A 139 0.00 14.86 10.96
CA TYR A 139 0.73 13.62 11.22
C TYR A 139 1.83 13.32 10.17
N GLU A 140 2.18 14.32 9.34
CA GLU A 140 3.23 14.25 8.33
C GLU A 140 3.06 13.09 7.31
N ILE A 141 1.82 12.77 6.95
CA ILE A 141 1.48 11.71 6.01
C ILE A 141 1.73 12.21 4.57
N LYS A 142 2.92 11.89 4.05
CA LYS A 142 3.38 12.30 2.71
C LYS A 142 3.05 11.29 1.61
N ALA A 143 2.71 10.06 1.99
CA ALA A 143 2.34 8.98 1.09
C ALA A 143 1.39 8.03 1.80
N VAL A 144 0.58 7.30 1.02
CA VAL A 144 -0.37 6.30 1.51
C VAL A 144 -0.08 4.93 0.85
N PRO A 145 -0.41 3.80 1.49
CA PRO A 145 -1.08 3.68 2.80
C PRO A 145 -0.14 3.91 3.98
N VAL A 146 -0.66 4.50 5.06
CA VAL A 146 0.01 4.58 6.37
C VAL A 146 -1.00 4.23 7.45
N VAL A 147 -0.58 3.44 8.44
CA VAL A 147 -1.41 3.10 9.60
C VAL A 147 -0.78 3.68 10.86
N LEU A 148 -1.54 4.47 11.59
CA LEU A 148 -1.14 5.04 12.88
C LEU A 148 -1.87 4.33 14.02
N LEU A 149 -1.18 4.13 15.13
CA LEU A 149 -1.74 3.55 16.34
C LEU A 149 -1.71 4.57 17.48
N PHE A 150 -2.83 4.67 18.19
CA PHE A 150 -3.04 5.61 19.29
C PHE A 150 -3.46 4.90 20.58
N LYS A 151 -2.96 5.37 21.70
CA LYS A 151 -3.40 4.97 23.06
C LYS A 151 -3.36 6.19 23.95
N ASN A 152 -4.44 6.43 24.70
CA ASN A 152 -4.58 7.59 25.59
C ASN A 152 -4.31 8.93 24.87
N GLY A 153 -4.82 9.05 23.63
CA GLY A 153 -4.66 10.24 22.79
C GLY A 153 -3.26 10.47 22.22
N GLN A 154 -2.29 9.60 22.48
CA GLN A 154 -0.93 9.72 21.95
C GLN A 154 -0.69 8.75 20.80
N LYS A 155 0.02 9.21 19.77
CA LYS A 155 0.50 8.36 18.67
C LYS A 155 1.65 7.50 19.17
N CYS A 156 1.46 6.19 19.22
CA CYS A 156 2.42 5.25 19.81
C CYS A 156 3.23 4.46 18.79
N ASP A 157 2.66 4.17 17.61
CA ASP A 157 3.33 3.37 16.59
C ASP A 157 2.86 3.78 15.18
N THR A 158 3.60 3.36 14.16
CA THR A 158 3.36 3.73 12.76
C THR A 158 3.83 2.61 11.84
N VAL A 159 2.95 2.16 10.93
CA VAL A 159 3.28 1.19 9.89
C VAL A 159 3.11 1.88 8.53
N ILE A 160 4.19 1.97 7.77
CA ILE A 160 4.22 2.69 6.49
C ILE A 160 4.19 1.68 5.34
N GLY A 161 3.32 1.94 4.36
CA GLY A 161 3.17 1.13 3.17
C GLY A 161 2.36 -0.14 3.39
N THR A 162 2.37 -1.00 2.37
CA THR A 162 1.71 -2.30 2.40
C THR A 162 2.65 -3.34 3.02
N MET A 163 2.34 -3.78 4.23
CA MET A 163 3.12 -4.77 4.98
C MET A 163 2.33 -6.08 5.16
N PRO A 164 2.98 -7.21 5.47
CA PRO A 164 2.30 -8.42 5.91
C PRO A 164 1.49 -8.20 7.21
N LYS A 165 0.41 -8.98 7.41
CA LYS A 165 -0.52 -8.84 8.55
C LYS A 165 0.20 -8.82 9.90
N GLU A 166 1.26 -9.62 10.01
CA GLU A 166 2.06 -9.81 11.22
C GLU A 166 2.70 -8.50 11.70
N PHE A 167 3.01 -7.56 10.81
CA PHE A 167 3.59 -6.27 11.19
C PHE A 167 2.56 -5.39 11.92
N TYR A 168 1.32 -5.37 11.44
CA TYR A 168 0.22 -4.64 12.10
C TYR A 168 -0.11 -5.30 13.45
N VAL A 169 -0.23 -6.63 13.48
CA VAL A 169 -0.47 -7.40 14.71
C VAL A 169 0.64 -7.15 15.74
N ALA A 170 1.90 -7.18 15.34
CA ALA A 170 3.02 -6.91 16.24
C ALA A 170 2.97 -5.48 16.82
N ALA A 171 2.59 -4.48 16.03
CA ALA A 171 2.40 -3.11 16.50
C ALA A 171 1.24 -2.99 17.50
N ILE A 172 0.11 -3.65 17.20
CA ILE A 172 -1.05 -3.69 18.10
C ILE A 172 -0.69 -4.37 19.41
N GLU A 173 -0.02 -5.52 19.39
CA GLU A 173 0.36 -6.23 20.61
C GLU A 173 1.38 -5.47 21.44
N ARG A 174 2.26 -4.64 20.84
CA ARG A 174 3.11 -3.70 21.60
C ARG A 174 2.26 -2.67 22.35
N LEU A 175 1.18 -2.18 21.72
CA LEU A 175 0.28 -1.19 22.28
C LEU A 175 -0.60 -1.75 23.42
N LEU A 176 -1.04 -3.00 23.28
CA LEU A 176 -1.96 -3.66 24.22
C LEU A 176 -1.28 -4.25 25.45
N LYS A 177 0.06 -4.33 25.47
CA LYS A 177 0.79 -4.72 26.68
C LYS A 177 0.53 -3.71 27.81
N PRO A 178 0.29 -4.20 29.04
CA PRO A 178 0.06 -3.36 30.22
C PRO A 178 1.32 -2.57 30.61
#